data_AF-S4RSJ6-F1
#
_entry.id   AF-S4RSJ6-F1
#
_cell.length_a   1.000
_cell.length_b   1.000
_cell.length_c   1.000
_cell.angle_alpha   90.00
_cell.angle_beta   90.00
_cell.angle_gamma   90.00
#
_symmetry.space_group_name_H-M   'P 1'
#
loop_
_entity.id
_entity.type
_entity.pdbx_description
1 polymer ?
#
loop_
_entity_poly.entity_id
_entity_poly.type
_entity_poly.pdbx_seq_one_letter_code
_entity_poly.pdbx_strand_id
1 'polypeptide(L)' 'GFTYPGTLWCGAGNSADNFDQLGAPTGEFEETDRCCRDHDHCEHVIDAFRYKYGHRNLRWHTISHCACDH' A
#
# COMPACT_ATOMS: atom_id res chain seq x y z
N GLY A 1 -2.51 -4.08 -9.27
CA GLY A 1 -2.40 -2.64 -9.00
C GLY A 1 -1.46 -2.00 -10.02
N PHE A 2 -1.21 -0.70 -9.89
CA PHE A 2 -0.04 -0.10 -10.56
C PHE A 2 1.07 -0.04 -9.51
N THR A 3 1.98 -1.01 -9.55
CA THR A 3 3.04 -1.19 -8.55
C THR A 3 4.41 -0.91 -9.15
N TYR A 4 5.37 -0.50 -8.31
CA TYR A 4 6.72 -0.20 -8.74
C TYR A 4 7.39 -1.47 -9.29
N PRO A 5 8.11 -1.42 -10.43
CA PRO A 5 8.76 -2.60 -10.99
C PRO A 5 9.66 -3.31 -9.98
N GLY A 6 9.43 -4.61 -9.78
CA GLY A 6 10.14 -5.39 -8.75
C GLY A 6 9.44 -5.45 -7.40
N THR A 7 8.30 -4.79 -7.23
CA THR A 7 7.45 -4.81 -6.02
C THR A 7 6.01 -5.16 -6.40
N LEU A 8 5.29 -5.81 -5.49
CA LEU A 8 3.89 -6.20 -5.67
C LEU A 8 2.93 -5.39 -4.78
N TRP A 9 3.43 -4.65 -3.80
CA TRP A 9 2.63 -3.90 -2.84
C TRP A 9 2.88 -2.39 -2.93
N CYS A 10 4.05 -1.96 -3.42
CA CYS A 10 4.36 -0.53 -3.50
C CYS A 10 3.67 0.14 -4.70
N GLY A 11 2.48 0.68 -4.50
CA GLY A 11 1.79 1.45 -5.54
C GLY A 11 0.33 1.77 -5.27
N ALA A 12 -0.43 2.02 -6.35
CA ALA A 12 -1.87 2.23 -6.26
C ALA A 12 -2.56 0.86 -6.10
N GLY A 13 -2.76 0.48 -4.84
CA GLY A 13 -3.12 -0.88 -4.44
C GLY A 13 -1.96 -1.87 -4.68
N ASN A 14 -2.26 -3.15 -4.62
CA ASN A 14 -1.28 -4.21 -4.83
C ASN A 14 -1.56 -5.06 -6.09
N SER A 15 -0.55 -5.79 -6.51
CA SER A 15 -0.53 -6.72 -7.65
C SER A 15 -0.19 -8.15 -7.23
N ALA A 16 -0.21 -8.42 -5.92
CA ALA A 16 0.06 -9.74 -5.35
C ALA A 16 -1.19 -10.64 -5.49
N ASP A 17 -0.98 -11.90 -5.84
CA ASP A 17 -2.04 -12.92 -5.88
C ASP A 17 -2.41 -13.42 -4.48
N ASN A 18 -1.48 -13.30 -3.53
CA ASN A 18 -1.67 -13.67 -2.13
C ASN A 18 -0.84 -12.79 -1.18
N PHE A 19 -1.20 -12.79 0.10
CA PHE A 19 -0.57 -11.94 1.13
C PHE A 19 0.94 -12.18 1.29
N ASP A 20 1.39 -13.43 1.17
CA ASP A 20 2.80 -13.78 1.37
C ASP A 20 3.67 -13.56 0.13
N GLN A 21 3.05 -13.21 -1.00
CA GLN A 21 3.77 -12.96 -2.24
C GLN A 21 4.37 -11.56 -2.21
N LEU A 22 5.68 -11.52 -2.07
CA LEU A 22 6.47 -10.31 -2.29
C LEU A 22 7.02 -10.30 -3.72
N GLY A 23 7.47 -9.14 -4.16
CA GLY A 23 8.21 -8.91 -5.39
C GLY A 23 9.37 -9.89 -5.52
N ALA A 24 9.81 -10.12 -6.75
CA ALA A 24 10.67 -11.25 -7.14
C ALA A 24 11.71 -11.59 -6.04
N PRO A 25 11.81 -12.85 -5.58
CA PRO A 25 12.57 -13.28 -4.40
C PRO A 25 14.10 -13.10 -4.48
N THR A 26 14.59 -12.41 -5.51
CA THR A 26 15.98 -12.05 -5.75
C THR A 26 16.17 -10.55 -5.97
N GLY A 27 15.13 -9.74 -5.74
CA GLY A 27 15.11 -8.30 -6.02
C GLY A 27 15.63 -7.47 -4.85
N GLU A 28 16.34 -6.38 -5.17
CA GLU A 28 16.87 -5.40 -4.21
C GLU A 28 15.79 -4.70 -3.35
N PHE A 29 14.50 -4.96 -3.61
CA PHE A 29 13.35 -4.26 -3.03
C PHE A 29 12.42 -5.13 -2.19
N GLU A 30 12.79 -6.37 -1.86
CA GLU A 30 11.92 -7.27 -1.07
C GLU A 30 11.54 -6.66 0.28
N GLU A 31 12.50 -6.05 1.00
CA GLU A 31 12.23 -5.39 2.27
C GLU A 31 11.29 -4.20 2.12
N THR A 32 11.47 -3.39 1.06
CA THR A 32 10.59 -2.27 0.74
C THR A 32 9.18 -2.77 0.43
N ASP A 33 9.06 -3.87 -0.32
CA ASP A 33 7.78 -4.44 -0.69
C ASP A 33 7.03 -4.99 0.53
N ARG A 34 7.76 -5.54 1.51
CA ARG A 34 7.19 -5.91 2.82
C ARG A 34 6.64 -4.69 3.57
N CYS A 35 7.38 -3.57 3.61
CA CYS A 35 6.87 -2.35 4.23
C CYS A 35 5.61 -1.84 3.53
N CYS A 36 5.57 -1.88 2.19
CA CYS A 36 4.37 -1.49 1.43
C CYS A 36 3.20 -2.44 1.69
N ARG A 37 3.44 -3.75 1.84
CA ARG A 37 2.40 -4.71 2.21
C ARG A 37 1.80 -4.38 3.56
N ASP A 38 2.64 -4.12 4.55
CA ASP A 38 2.21 -3.82 5.91
C ASP A 38 1.45 -2.47 5.96
N HIS A 39 1.92 -1.47 5.20
CA HIS A 39 1.24 -0.19 5.03
C HIS A 39 -0.15 -0.34 4.38
N ASP A 40 -0.27 -1.16 3.33
CA ASP A 40 -1.55 -1.44 2.65
C ASP A 40 -2.59 -2.09 3.58
N HIS A 41 -2.15 -2.75 4.64
CA HIS A 41 -2.99 -3.40 5.65
C HIS A 41 -3.23 -2.54 6.91
N CYS A 42 -2.94 -1.24 6.84
CA CYS A 42 -3.28 -0.32 7.91
C CYS A 42 -4.79 -0.35 8.20
N GLU A 43 -5.16 -0.49 9.49
CA GLU A 43 -6.57 -0.53 9.91
C GLU A 43 -7.32 0.79 9.63
N HIS A 44 -6.58 1.89 9.53
CA HIS A 44 -7.13 3.23 9.44
C HIS A 44 -6.72 3.91 8.13
N VAL A 45 -7.50 3.63 7.10
CA VAL A 45 -7.32 4.21 5.75
C VAL A 45 -8.56 4.94 5.27
N ILE A 46 -8.35 6.00 4.49
CA ILE A 46 -9.40 6.72 3.77
C ILE A 46 -9.15 6.56 2.26
N ASP A 47 -9.97 5.74 1.61
CA ASP A 47 -9.84 5.49 0.17
C ASP A 47 -10.04 6.78 -0.64
N ALA A 48 -9.57 6.75 -1.89
CA ALA A 48 -9.73 7.86 -2.82
C ALA A 48 -11.20 8.33 -2.88
N PHE A 49 -11.41 9.65 -2.75
CA PHE A 49 -12.73 10.29 -2.79
C PHE A 49 -13.72 9.85 -1.69
N ARG A 50 -13.27 9.15 -0.65
CA ARG A 50 -14.12 8.74 0.49
C ARG A 50 -14.06 9.72 1.67
N TYR A 51 -15.07 9.61 2.53
CA TYR A 51 -15.17 10.33 3.79
C TYR A 51 -15.16 9.34 4.95
N LYS A 52 -14.17 9.45 5.83
CA LYS A 52 -14.03 8.64 7.06
C LYS A 52 -13.36 9.49 8.14
N TYR A 53 -13.58 9.15 9.41
CA TYR A 53 -12.95 9.82 10.56
C TYR A 53 -13.11 11.35 10.59
N GLY A 54 -14.18 11.90 10.01
CA GLY A 54 -14.38 13.35 9.91
C GLY A 54 -13.65 14.03 8.74
N HIS A 55 -12.84 13.30 7.98
CA HIS A 55 -12.00 13.82 6.89
C HIS A 55 -12.46 13.32 5.52
N ARG A 56 -12.42 14.19 4.51
CA ARG A 56 -12.68 13.83 3.10
C ARG A 56 -11.36 13.73 2.35
N ASN A 57 -11.04 12.54 1.84
CA ASN A 57 -9.89 12.36 0.97
C ASN A 57 -10.26 12.83 -0.45
N LEU A 58 -9.82 14.03 -0.85
CA LEU A 58 -10.03 14.56 -2.20
C LEU A 58 -8.96 14.10 -3.20
N ARG A 59 -8.02 13.26 -2.77
CA ARG A 59 -6.95 12.73 -3.60
C ARG A 59 -7.44 11.49 -4.34
N TRP A 60 -6.76 11.19 -5.44
CA TRP A 60 -7.05 10.04 -6.30
C TRP A 60 -6.40 8.74 -5.80
N HIS A 61 -5.69 8.79 -4.67
CA HIS A 61 -5.06 7.64 -4.02
C HIS A 61 -5.55 7.52 -2.56
N THR A 62 -5.44 6.32 -1.99
CA THR A 62 -5.73 6.08 -0.57
C THR A 62 -4.74 6.84 0.31
N ILE A 63 -5.23 7.32 1.47
CA ILE A 63 -4.39 7.89 2.52
C ILE A 63 -4.49 7.02 3.76
N SER A 64 -3.35 6.75 4.39
CA SER A 64 -3.24 5.96 5.61
C SER A 64 -3.12 6.86 6.83
N HIS A 65 -3.28 6.28 8.02
CA HIS A 65 -2.99 6.96 9.26
C HIS A 65 -1.48 7.12 9.43
N CYS A 66 -1.01 8.27 9.94
CA CYS A 66 0.44 8.54 10.04
C CYS A 66 1.23 7.50 10.84
N ALA A 67 0.59 6.80 11.78
CA ALA A 67 1.22 5.72 12.54
C ALA A 67 1.56 4.48 11.69
N CYS A 68 0.96 4.36 10.51
CA CYS A 68 1.23 3.32 9.52
C CYS A 68 2.25 3.77 8.45
N ASP A 69 2.66 5.04 8.43
CA ASP A 69 3.59 5.62 7.45
C ASP A 69 5.07 5.55 7.94
N HIS A 70 5.45 4.46 8.62
CA HIS A 70 6.82 4.21 9.10
C HIS A 70 7.60 3.31 8.16
#